data_AF-M3A501-F1
#
_entry.id   AF-M3A501-F1
#
_cell.length_a   1.000
_cell.length_b   1.000
_cell.length_c   1.000
_cell.angle_alpha   90.00
_cell.angle_beta   90.00
_cell.angle_gamma   90.00
#
_symmetry.space_group_name_H-M   'P 1'
#
loop_
_entity.id
_entity.type
_entity.pdbx_description
1 polymer ?
#
loop_
_entity_poly.entity_id
_entity_poly.type
_entity_poly.pdbx_seq_one_letter_code
_entity_poly.pdbx_strand_id
1 'polypeptide(L)'
;MGGAMMAYVLLIARAAGISVEVSLEEVEDEGGEEEEEVEDGEDVGYASEDSLFIPLTWSKKMPRTFYKGSDPEWQEFVKIAKDKQRHKKIQDELVQTVYSNCQKHPIIKQQLGKDAKIGKYWLDISFPDGPPQEYERSGIEIGDGFVALSQQRVTPEKQWRLMRALYPKAAFDSLWAATSVLAGIHFRRIKQLLGWEGKDPFSPEERYRHALEVMEKRQAARDGKQVGGKAQLDADGNASSIVGRSSASATSTEAPKTGSEGAKKLPFGFEVPMPGHALGGEGTHDLHIAMHSFSSTIRKQWNPKKMEPPRGTFVVQGLVEVRGSRGRVLLDVQSCYDPKQARFVAMHASVRNFKRWNQAPKGGP
;
A
#
# COMPACT_ATOMS: atom_id res chain seq x y z
N MET A 1 -39.86 15.71 7.77
CA MET A 1 -38.94 15.33 6.68
C MET A 1 -39.46 14.20 5.77
N GLY A 2 -40.62 13.58 6.02
CA GLY A 2 -41.13 12.48 5.17
C GLY A 2 -41.71 12.90 3.81
N GLY A 3 -42.38 14.06 3.74
CA GLY A 3 -43.09 14.48 2.52
C GLY A 3 -42.18 14.82 1.32
N ALA A 4 -40.99 15.35 1.57
CA ALA A 4 -40.06 15.72 0.49
C ALA A 4 -39.41 14.49 -0.18
N MET A 5 -39.21 13.40 0.58
CA MET A 5 -38.69 12.14 0.06
C MET A 5 -39.74 11.40 -0.79
N MET A 6 -40.99 11.39 -0.35
CA MET A 6 -42.09 10.78 -1.11
C MET A 6 -42.33 11.49 -2.45
N ALA A 7 -42.26 12.81 -2.46
CA ALA A 7 -42.37 13.59 -3.70
C ALA A 7 -41.26 13.24 -4.70
N TYR A 8 -40.03 13.00 -4.23
CA TYR A 8 -38.89 12.63 -5.06
C TYR A 8 -39.02 11.21 -5.63
N VAL A 9 -39.50 10.25 -4.83
CA VAL A 9 -39.75 8.86 -5.26
C VAL A 9 -40.85 8.80 -6.31
N LEU A 10 -41.95 9.55 -6.15
CA LEU A 10 -43.02 9.62 -7.13
C LEU A 10 -42.59 10.26 -8.45
N LEU A 11 -41.69 11.26 -8.40
CA LEU A 11 -41.16 11.94 -9.59
C LEU A 11 -40.24 11.01 -10.40
N ILE A 12 -39.43 10.20 -9.73
CA ILE A 12 -38.56 9.20 -10.36
C ILE A 12 -39.39 8.04 -10.93
N ALA A 13 -40.39 7.54 -10.18
CA ALA A 13 -41.28 6.47 -10.63
C ALA A 13 -42.06 6.88 -11.91
N ARG A 14 -42.51 8.14 -11.97
CA ARG A 14 -43.20 8.69 -13.15
C ARG A 14 -42.27 8.88 -14.35
N ALA A 15 -41.01 9.25 -14.13
CA ALA A 15 -40.00 9.33 -15.19
C ALA A 15 -39.60 7.95 -15.74
N ALA A 16 -39.74 6.89 -14.93
CA ALA A 16 -39.46 5.51 -15.30
C ALA A 16 -40.68 4.75 -15.86
N GLY A 17 -41.85 5.38 -15.98
CA GLY A 17 -43.08 4.74 -16.49
C GLY A 17 -43.70 3.70 -15.55
N ILE A 18 -43.36 3.74 -14.26
CA ILE A 18 -43.83 2.78 -13.26
C ILE A 18 -44.96 3.41 -12.45
N SER A 19 -46.16 2.84 -12.52
CA SER A 19 -47.29 3.23 -11.68
C SER A 19 -47.14 2.58 -10.29
N VAL A 20 -46.84 3.38 -9.29
CA VAL A 20 -46.78 2.96 -7.88
C VAL A 20 -48.08 3.42 -7.21
N GLU A 21 -48.95 2.47 -6.87
CA GLU A 21 -50.14 2.71 -6.06
C GLU A 21 -49.74 2.46 -4.59
N VAL A 22 -49.74 3.52 -3.77
CA VAL A 22 -49.41 3.44 -2.35
C VAL A 22 -50.70 3.50 -1.56
N SER A 23 -51.19 2.35 -1.11
CA SER A 23 -52.30 2.24 -0.16
C SER A 23 -51.80 2.63 1.24
N LEU A 24 -52.35 3.69 1.81
CA LEU A 24 -52.16 4.05 3.22
C LEU A 24 -53.32 3.47 4.02
N GLU A 25 -53.15 2.27 4.58
CA GLU A 25 -53.99 1.81 5.68
C GLU A 25 -53.39 2.36 6.98
N GLU A 26 -54.15 3.26 7.62
CA GLU A 26 -53.92 3.69 9.00
C GLU A 26 -54.17 2.49 9.92
N VAL A 27 -53.13 2.01 10.59
CA VAL A 27 -53.26 1.02 11.66
C VAL A 27 -53.48 1.79 12.96
N GLU A 28 -54.71 1.71 13.46
CA GLU A 28 -55.11 2.18 14.78
C GLU A 28 -54.40 1.37 15.89
N ASP A 29 -54.01 2.09 16.93
CA ASP A 29 -53.24 1.64 18.09
C ASP A 29 -54.19 0.96 19.10
N GLU A 30 -54.18 -0.38 19.17
CA GLU A 30 -54.73 -1.13 20.30
C GLU A 30 -53.64 -2.01 20.93
N GLY A 31 -53.37 -1.73 22.20
CA GLY A 31 -52.34 -2.38 23.00
C GLY A 31 -52.62 -3.85 23.31
N GLY A 32 -51.54 -4.63 23.25
CA GLY A 32 -51.44 -5.97 23.81
C GLY A 32 -49.98 -6.24 24.15
N GLU A 33 -49.67 -6.38 25.43
CA GLU A 33 -48.38 -6.82 25.93
C GLU A 33 -48.21 -8.31 25.59
N GLU A 34 -47.39 -8.61 24.58
CA GLU A 34 -46.86 -9.95 24.36
C GLU A 34 -45.32 -9.86 24.38
N GLU A 35 -44.74 -10.36 25.47
CA GLU A 35 -43.31 -10.63 25.57
C GLU A 35 -42.96 -11.76 24.60
N GLU A 36 -42.70 -11.43 23.34
CA GLU A 36 -42.06 -12.35 22.41
C GLU A 36 -40.59 -12.49 22.80
N GLU A 37 -40.22 -13.70 23.23
CA GLU A 37 -38.84 -14.15 23.30
C GLU A 37 -38.17 -13.90 21.94
N VAL A 38 -37.27 -12.93 21.91
CA VAL A 38 -36.45 -12.63 20.74
C VAL A 38 -35.48 -13.80 20.55
N GLU A 39 -35.92 -14.79 19.79
CA GLU A 39 -35.08 -15.85 19.25
C GLU A 39 -33.96 -15.17 18.43
N ASP A 40 -32.71 -15.47 18.78
CA ASP A 40 -31.46 -14.96 18.20
C ASP A 40 -31.36 -15.41 16.72
N GLY A 41 -32.21 -14.84 15.87
CA GLY A 41 -32.26 -15.06 14.43
C GLY A 41 -31.25 -14.18 13.73
N GLU A 42 -30.01 -14.66 13.64
CA GLU A 42 -29.02 -14.11 12.73
C GLU A 42 -29.63 -14.08 11.30
N ASP A 43 -29.61 -12.90 10.65
CA ASP A 43 -29.81 -12.66 9.21
C ASP A 43 -31.15 -12.08 8.70
N VAL A 44 -32.06 -11.63 9.57
CA VAL A 44 -33.26 -10.87 9.12
C VAL A 44 -32.94 -9.40 8.85
N GLY A 45 -32.37 -9.10 7.68
CA GLY A 45 -32.23 -7.73 7.17
C GLY A 45 -30.91 -7.39 6.49
N TYR A 46 -29.97 -8.34 6.46
CA TYR A 46 -28.77 -8.21 5.65
C TYR A 46 -28.96 -8.81 4.26
N ALA A 47 -28.33 -8.20 3.27
CA ALA A 47 -28.32 -8.69 1.90
C ALA A 47 -27.55 -10.00 1.83
N SER A 48 -28.14 -10.98 1.15
CA SER A 48 -27.45 -12.25 0.88
C SER A 48 -26.17 -11.99 0.09
N GLU A 49 -25.13 -12.77 0.37
CA GLU A 49 -23.86 -12.67 -0.37
C GLU A 49 -24.02 -13.03 -1.87
N ASP A 50 -25.07 -13.77 -2.21
CA ASP A 50 -25.36 -14.23 -3.58
C ASP A 50 -26.25 -13.24 -4.38
N SER A 51 -26.86 -12.25 -3.73
CA SER A 51 -27.71 -11.24 -4.37
C SER A 51 -26.91 -10.05 -4.93
N LEU A 52 -27.42 -9.40 -5.98
CA LEU A 52 -26.81 -8.18 -6.50
C LEU A 52 -27.13 -7.00 -5.58
N PHE A 53 -26.10 -6.44 -4.93
CA PHE A 53 -26.25 -5.31 -4.03
C PHE A 53 -25.69 -4.00 -4.60
N ILE A 54 -26.55 -2.99 -4.75
CA ILE A 54 -26.17 -1.64 -5.19
C ILE A 54 -26.11 -0.72 -3.97
N PRO A 55 -24.93 -0.18 -3.61
CA PRO A 55 -24.81 0.69 -2.46
C PRO A 55 -25.43 2.06 -2.71
N LEU A 56 -26.29 2.48 -1.78
CA LEU A 56 -26.87 3.83 -1.81
C LEU A 56 -26.13 4.79 -0.87
N THR A 57 -25.57 4.28 0.24
CA THR A 57 -24.97 5.10 1.29
C THR A 57 -23.49 4.79 1.52
N TRP A 58 -22.83 5.69 2.23
CA TRP A 58 -21.49 5.45 2.78
C TRP A 58 -21.58 4.43 3.91
N SER A 59 -20.58 3.56 3.99
CA SER A 59 -20.56 2.52 5.01
C SER A 59 -20.37 3.13 6.41
N LYS A 60 -21.25 2.76 7.34
CA LYS A 60 -21.21 3.14 8.75
C LYS A 60 -20.42 2.10 9.54
N LYS A 61 -19.78 2.53 10.63
CA LYS A 61 -19.08 1.63 11.54
C LYS A 61 -20.11 0.95 12.44
N MET A 62 -20.12 -0.37 12.47
CA MET A 62 -20.92 -1.10 13.46
C MET A 62 -20.35 -0.92 14.86
N PRO A 63 -21.17 -1.06 15.92
CA PRO A 63 -20.65 -1.10 17.28
C PRO A 63 -19.65 -2.26 17.42
N ARG A 64 -18.52 -2.00 18.11
CA ARG A 64 -17.49 -3.02 18.34
C ARG A 64 -18.00 -4.05 19.33
N THR A 65 -17.99 -5.31 18.93
CA THR A 65 -18.32 -6.45 19.78
C THR A 65 -17.06 -7.12 20.31
N PHE A 66 -17.21 -7.90 21.38
CA PHE A 66 -16.13 -8.71 21.97
C PHE A 66 -16.47 -10.18 21.79
N TYR A 67 -15.44 -11.02 21.76
CA TYR A 67 -15.65 -12.47 21.69
C TYR A 67 -16.37 -12.96 22.95
N LYS A 68 -17.44 -13.72 22.75
CA LYS A 68 -18.10 -14.48 23.82
C LYS A 68 -17.34 -15.80 24.02
N GLY A 69 -17.43 -16.33 25.24
CA GLY A 69 -16.85 -17.64 25.56
C GLY A 69 -17.42 -18.78 24.70
N SER A 70 -18.66 -18.65 24.25
CA SER A 70 -19.35 -19.60 23.36
C SER A 70 -18.86 -19.55 21.91
N ASP A 71 -18.15 -18.50 21.51
CA ASP A 71 -17.83 -18.28 20.11
C ASP A 71 -16.84 -19.34 19.59
N PRO A 72 -17.06 -19.91 18.39
CA PRO A 72 -16.20 -20.96 17.84
C PRO A 72 -14.78 -20.45 17.59
N GLU A 73 -14.61 -19.20 17.15
CA GLU A 73 -13.28 -18.59 16.96
C GLU A 73 -12.52 -18.46 18.29
N TRP A 74 -13.21 -18.05 19.35
CA TRP A 74 -12.61 -17.95 20.67
C TRP A 74 -12.18 -19.31 21.21
N GLN A 75 -13.00 -20.34 21.03
CA GLN A 75 -12.66 -21.71 21.41
C GLN A 75 -11.44 -22.23 20.65
N GLU A 76 -11.28 -21.89 19.37
CA GLU A 76 -10.07 -22.19 18.60
C GLU A 76 -8.84 -21.50 19.19
N PHE A 77 -8.94 -20.22 19.56
CA PHE A 77 -7.85 -19.49 20.19
C PHE A 77 -7.45 -20.08 21.54
N VAL A 78 -8.42 -20.45 22.37
CA VAL A 78 -8.17 -21.11 23.66
C VAL A 78 -7.48 -22.46 23.48
N LYS A 79 -7.86 -23.25 22.47
CA LYS A 79 -7.19 -24.52 22.15
C LYS A 79 -5.74 -24.29 21.76
N ILE A 80 -5.46 -23.25 20.96
CA ILE A 80 -4.10 -22.90 20.54
C ILE A 80 -3.28 -22.40 21.72
N ALA A 81 -3.86 -21.51 22.53
CA ALA A 81 -3.21 -20.92 23.71
C ALA A 81 -2.70 -21.99 24.69
N LYS A 82 -3.40 -23.12 24.80
CA LYS A 82 -3.02 -24.26 25.64
C LYS A 82 -1.88 -25.10 25.05
N ASP A 83 -1.73 -25.10 23.72
CA ASP A 83 -0.75 -25.92 23.01
C ASP A 83 0.61 -25.21 22.85
N LYS A 84 1.51 -25.50 23.79
CA LYS A 84 2.88 -24.97 23.79
C LYS A 84 3.71 -25.42 22.58
N GLN A 85 3.47 -26.61 22.03
CA GLN A 85 4.23 -27.10 20.88
C GLN A 85 3.83 -26.34 19.62
N ARG A 86 2.53 -26.12 19.44
CA ARG A 86 2.00 -25.33 18.33
C ARG A 86 2.46 -23.88 18.39
N HIS A 87 2.53 -23.28 19.58
CA HIS A 87 3.12 -21.95 19.78
C HIS A 87 4.54 -21.87 19.25
N LYS A 88 5.41 -22.81 19.66
CA LYS A 88 6.80 -22.82 19.20
C LYS A 88 6.91 -23.03 17.69
N LYS A 89 6.10 -23.92 17.13
CA LYS A 89 6.07 -24.15 15.68
C LYS A 89 5.71 -22.89 14.90
N ILE A 90 4.69 -22.15 15.33
CA ILE A 90 4.26 -20.90 14.69
C ILE A 90 5.35 -19.83 14.79
N GLN A 91 6.02 -19.73 15.94
CA GLN A 91 7.15 -18.81 16.12
C GLN A 91 8.32 -19.17 15.18
N ASP A 92 8.69 -20.45 15.12
CA ASP A 92 9.80 -20.91 14.28
C ASP A 92 9.50 -20.70 12.79
N GLU A 93 8.25 -20.91 12.34
CA GLU A 93 7.81 -20.64 10.97
C GLU A 93 7.90 -19.14 10.62
N LEU A 94 7.48 -18.26 11.54
CA LEU A 94 7.60 -16.81 11.35
C LEU A 94 9.07 -16.39 11.23
N VAL A 95 9.93 -16.91 12.10
CA VAL A 95 11.37 -16.61 12.10
C VAL A 95 12.02 -17.07 10.78
N GLN A 96 11.68 -18.26 10.28
CA GLN A 96 12.17 -18.76 9.00
C GLN A 96 11.70 -17.89 7.82
N THR A 97 10.44 -17.47 7.83
CA THR A 97 9.86 -16.59 6.80
C THR A 97 10.57 -15.23 6.79
N VAL A 98 10.75 -14.62 7.96
CA VAL A 98 11.46 -13.34 8.11
C VAL A 98 12.91 -13.46 7.67
N TYR A 99 13.60 -14.52 8.07
CA TYR A 99 14.98 -14.79 7.66
C TYR A 99 15.09 -14.93 6.13
N SER A 100 14.19 -15.68 5.51
CA SER A 100 14.13 -15.86 4.05
C SER A 100 13.91 -14.52 3.33
N ASN A 101 13.03 -13.67 3.86
CA ASN A 101 12.78 -12.34 3.31
C ASN A 101 13.99 -11.41 3.48
N CYS A 102 14.74 -11.53 4.58
CA CYS A 102 15.99 -10.79 4.79
C CYS A 102 17.07 -11.17 3.79
N GLN A 103 17.19 -12.45 3.44
CA GLN A 103 18.13 -12.90 2.42
C GLN A 103 17.79 -12.40 1.02
N LYS A 104 16.49 -12.25 0.71
CA LYS A 104 16.01 -11.70 -0.58
C LYS A 104 16.28 -10.20 -0.69
N HIS A 105 16.26 -9.46 0.42
CA HIS A 105 16.42 -8.01 0.38
C HIS A 105 17.89 -7.59 0.19
N PRO A 106 18.26 -6.93 -0.94
CA PRO A 106 19.65 -6.70 -1.31
C PRO A 106 20.40 -5.79 -0.34
N ILE A 107 19.73 -4.80 0.26
CA ILE A 107 20.34 -3.88 1.22
C ILE A 107 20.70 -4.62 2.51
N ILE A 108 19.81 -5.48 3.00
CA ILE A 108 20.02 -6.22 4.25
C ILE A 108 21.14 -7.24 4.03
N LYS A 109 21.10 -7.99 2.92
CA LYS A 109 22.15 -8.94 2.54
C LYS A 109 23.54 -8.29 2.43
N GLN A 110 23.64 -7.13 1.78
CA GLN A 110 24.93 -6.41 1.66
C GLN A 110 25.50 -6.02 3.03
N GLN A 111 24.62 -5.71 3.96
CA GLN A 111 24.96 -5.21 5.29
C GLN A 111 25.28 -6.32 6.29
N LEU A 112 24.62 -7.48 6.24
CA LEU A 112 24.92 -8.64 7.10
C LEU A 112 26.10 -9.49 6.60
N GLY A 113 26.35 -9.52 5.29
CA GLY A 113 27.30 -10.46 4.68
C GLY A 113 26.63 -11.72 4.14
N LYS A 114 27.43 -12.62 3.53
CA LYS A 114 26.92 -13.84 2.87
C LYS A 114 26.41 -14.89 3.88
N ASP A 115 26.97 -14.91 5.09
CA ASP A 115 26.71 -15.96 6.10
C ASP A 115 25.72 -15.49 7.17
N ALA A 116 24.51 -15.11 6.75
CA ALA A 116 23.45 -14.76 7.70
C ALA A 116 22.94 -16.02 8.41
N LYS A 117 22.70 -15.93 9.72
CA LYS A 117 22.10 -16.95 10.58
C LYS A 117 20.98 -16.32 11.41
N ILE A 118 20.03 -17.15 11.82
CA ILE A 118 19.00 -16.76 12.78
C ILE A 118 19.68 -16.53 14.13
N GLY A 119 19.43 -15.37 14.73
CA GLY A 119 19.91 -14.99 16.06
C GLY A 119 18.87 -15.27 17.13
N LYS A 120 18.82 -14.41 18.16
CA LYS A 120 17.79 -14.47 19.19
C LYS A 120 16.47 -13.96 18.65
N TYR A 121 15.36 -14.52 19.10
CA TYR A 121 14.04 -13.98 18.84
C TYR A 121 13.24 -13.91 20.13
N TRP A 122 12.34 -12.95 20.19
CA TRP A 122 11.37 -12.79 21.25
C TRP A 122 10.04 -12.48 20.59
N LEU A 123 9.22 -13.51 20.44
CA LEU A 123 7.92 -13.43 19.78
C LEU A 123 6.83 -13.73 20.81
N ASP A 124 5.81 -12.89 20.80
CA ASP A 124 4.63 -13.03 21.63
C ASP A 124 3.40 -13.26 20.74
N ILE A 125 2.48 -14.08 21.23
CA ILE A 125 1.23 -14.43 20.56
C ILE A 125 0.11 -13.72 21.33
N SER A 126 -0.47 -12.70 20.71
CA SER A 126 -1.57 -11.94 21.28
C SER A 126 -2.86 -12.24 20.53
N PHE A 127 -3.87 -12.72 21.27
CA PHE A 127 -5.22 -12.91 20.76
C PHE A 127 -6.00 -11.60 20.85
N PRO A 128 -6.74 -11.20 19.80
CA PRO A 128 -7.56 -10.00 19.84
C PRO A 128 -8.78 -10.20 20.75
N ASP A 129 -9.23 -9.14 21.42
CA ASP A 129 -10.36 -9.17 22.35
C ASP A 129 -11.73 -9.35 21.66
N GLY A 130 -11.80 -9.06 20.35
CA GLY A 130 -13.03 -9.14 19.58
C GLY A 130 -12.75 -9.23 18.09
N PRO A 131 -13.80 -9.50 17.29
CA PRO A 131 -13.70 -9.50 15.85
C PRO A 131 -13.26 -8.12 15.31
N PRO A 132 -12.77 -8.07 14.06
CA PRO A 132 -12.35 -6.82 13.45
C PRO A 132 -13.53 -5.87 13.30
N GLN A 133 -13.26 -4.57 13.21
CA GLN A 133 -14.29 -3.57 12.97
C GLN A 133 -15.01 -3.83 11.64
N GLU A 134 -16.26 -4.29 11.72
CA GLU A 134 -17.14 -4.43 10.56
C GLU A 134 -17.86 -3.12 10.26
N TYR A 135 -18.25 -2.97 9.00
CA TYR A 135 -18.99 -1.82 8.51
C TYR A 135 -20.32 -2.32 7.94
N GLU A 136 -21.38 -1.56 8.15
CA GLU A 136 -22.66 -1.79 7.48
C GLU A 136 -22.84 -0.76 6.38
N ARG A 137 -23.54 -1.12 5.32
CA ARG A 137 -23.86 -0.20 4.24
C ARG A 137 -25.27 -0.46 3.77
N SER A 138 -26.08 0.58 3.65
CA SER A 138 -27.46 0.44 3.13
C SER A 138 -27.47 0.54 1.62
N GLY A 139 -28.33 -0.23 0.98
CA GLY A 139 -28.42 -0.31 -0.46
C GLY A 139 -29.65 -1.04 -0.94
N ILE A 140 -29.74 -1.18 -2.25
CA ILE A 140 -30.80 -1.93 -2.90
C ILE A 140 -30.25 -3.31 -3.21
N GLU A 141 -30.92 -4.33 -2.72
CA GLU A 141 -30.69 -5.72 -3.10
C GLU A 141 -31.67 -6.13 -4.17
N ILE A 142 -31.12 -6.70 -5.22
CA ILE A 142 -31.85 -7.25 -6.36
C ILE A 142 -31.58 -8.75 -6.32
N GLY A 143 -32.57 -9.51 -5.91
CA GLY A 143 -32.57 -10.97 -5.95
C GLY A 143 -33.37 -11.51 -7.12
N ASP A 144 -33.56 -12.83 -7.16
CA ASP A 144 -34.34 -13.55 -8.17
C ASP A 144 -35.85 -13.29 -8.02
N GLY A 145 -36.27 -12.06 -8.32
CA GLY A 145 -37.68 -11.64 -8.34
C GLY A 145 -38.08 -10.59 -7.30
N PHE A 146 -37.15 -10.08 -6.49
CA PHE A 146 -37.43 -8.99 -5.55
C PHE A 146 -36.41 -7.86 -5.63
N VAL A 147 -36.87 -6.66 -5.32
CA VAL A 147 -36.05 -5.47 -5.11
C VAL A 147 -36.38 -4.94 -3.73
N ALA A 148 -35.43 -5.01 -2.81
CA ALA A 148 -35.62 -4.59 -1.43
C ALA A 148 -34.53 -3.61 -0.99
N LEU A 149 -34.86 -2.73 -0.05
CA LEU A 149 -33.86 -1.95 0.67
C LEU A 149 -33.28 -2.84 1.78
N SER A 150 -32.00 -3.17 1.69
CA SER A 150 -31.32 -4.01 2.68
C SER A 150 -29.97 -3.43 3.10
N GLN A 151 -29.35 -4.06 4.08
CA GLN A 151 -28.05 -3.65 4.60
C GLN A 151 -27.00 -4.70 4.23
N GLN A 152 -25.77 -4.32 3.91
CA GLN A 152 -24.71 -5.25 3.61
C GLN A 152 -23.58 -5.11 4.63
N ARG A 153 -23.11 -6.24 5.18
CA ARG A 153 -21.88 -6.27 5.97
C ARG A 153 -20.68 -6.15 5.05
N VAL A 154 -19.85 -5.14 5.30
CA VAL A 154 -18.66 -4.82 4.52
C VAL A 154 -17.44 -5.06 5.39
N THR A 155 -16.57 -5.96 4.93
CA THR A 155 -15.30 -6.22 5.61
C THR A 155 -14.40 -4.97 5.58
N PRO A 156 -13.57 -4.74 6.60
CA PRO A 156 -12.69 -3.58 6.66
C PRO A 156 -11.76 -3.46 5.43
N GLU A 157 -11.33 -4.58 4.84
CA GLU A 157 -10.55 -4.56 3.60
C GLU A 157 -11.34 -4.05 2.39
N LYS A 158 -12.57 -4.54 2.20
CA LYS A 158 -13.45 -4.09 1.11
C LYS A 158 -13.76 -2.61 1.27
N GLN A 159 -14.09 -2.20 2.49
CA GLN A 159 -14.34 -0.81 2.83
C GLN A 159 -13.12 0.06 2.55
N TRP A 160 -11.93 -0.39 2.94
CA TRP A 160 -10.70 0.37 2.73
C TRP A 160 -10.35 0.53 1.25
N ARG A 161 -10.50 -0.53 0.45
CA ARG A 161 -10.32 -0.47 -1.01
C ARG A 161 -11.31 0.49 -1.66
N LEU A 162 -12.58 0.45 -1.24
CA LEU A 162 -13.62 1.37 -1.69
C LEU A 162 -13.29 2.82 -1.34
N MET A 163 -12.94 3.09 -0.08
CA MET A 163 -12.60 4.43 0.38
C MET A 163 -11.37 4.99 -0.33
N ARG A 164 -10.39 4.15 -0.68
CA ARG A 164 -9.23 4.58 -1.46
C ARG A 164 -9.59 4.97 -2.89
N ALA A 165 -10.59 4.31 -3.49
CA ALA A 165 -11.09 4.66 -4.82
C ALA A 165 -11.95 5.93 -4.80
N LEU A 166 -12.85 6.05 -3.80
CA LEU A 166 -13.76 7.19 -3.69
C LEU A 166 -13.09 8.46 -3.17
N TYR A 167 -12.13 8.34 -2.25
CA TYR A 167 -11.43 9.47 -1.65
C TYR A 167 -9.92 9.17 -1.54
N PRO A 168 -9.14 9.46 -2.60
CA PRO A 168 -7.71 9.17 -2.64
C PRO A 168 -6.92 10.21 -1.82
N LYS A 169 -7.13 10.26 -0.50
CA LYS A 169 -6.46 11.20 0.42
C LYS A 169 -4.94 11.16 0.27
N ALA A 170 -4.38 9.96 0.10
CA ALA A 170 -2.93 9.78 -0.11
C ALA A 170 -2.42 10.50 -1.37
N ALA A 171 -3.23 10.58 -2.44
CA ALA A 171 -2.87 11.30 -3.65
C ALA A 171 -2.89 12.82 -3.41
N PHE A 172 -3.94 13.34 -2.77
CA PHE A 172 -4.04 14.76 -2.43
C PHE A 172 -2.92 15.21 -1.48
N ASP A 173 -2.66 14.46 -0.43
CA ASP A 173 -1.59 14.74 0.52
C ASP A 173 -0.21 14.69 -0.17
N SER A 174 0.00 13.75 -1.10
CA SER A 174 1.24 13.67 -1.87
C SER A 174 1.42 14.84 -2.85
N LEU A 175 0.33 15.31 -3.47
CA LEU A 175 0.33 16.49 -4.34
C LEU A 175 0.64 17.74 -3.51
N TRP A 176 0.00 17.89 -2.35
CA TRP A 176 0.28 18.97 -1.41
C TRP A 176 1.73 18.97 -0.93
N ALA A 177 2.29 17.80 -0.62
CA ALA A 177 3.69 17.66 -0.24
C ALA A 177 4.65 18.06 -1.38
N ALA A 178 4.33 17.70 -2.63
CA ALA A 178 5.13 18.12 -3.78
C ALA A 178 5.07 19.64 -4.01
N THR A 179 3.86 20.19 -3.99
CA THR A 179 3.62 21.63 -4.18
C THR A 179 4.28 22.46 -3.09
N SER A 180 4.17 22.06 -1.83
CA SER A 180 4.81 22.77 -0.70
C SER A 180 6.34 22.74 -0.79
N VAL A 181 6.93 21.63 -1.24
CA VAL A 181 8.39 21.55 -1.48
C VAL A 181 8.81 22.49 -2.62
N LEU A 182 8.10 22.49 -3.75
CA LEU A 182 8.39 23.40 -4.86
C LEU A 182 8.26 24.87 -4.46
N ALA A 183 7.16 25.23 -3.78
CA ALA A 183 6.95 26.58 -3.27
C ALA A 183 8.07 27.01 -2.30
N GLY A 184 8.52 26.10 -1.44
CA GLY A 184 9.67 26.32 -0.55
C GLY A 184 10.96 26.61 -1.30
N ILE A 185 11.28 25.81 -2.32
CA ILE A 185 12.46 26.00 -3.19
C ILE A 185 12.41 27.39 -3.87
N HIS A 186 11.27 27.75 -4.46
CA HIS A 186 11.11 29.04 -5.15
C HIS A 186 11.17 30.22 -4.20
N PHE A 187 10.55 30.13 -3.02
CA PHE A 187 10.59 31.19 -2.02
C PHE A 187 12.01 31.42 -1.48
N ARG A 188 12.78 30.36 -1.23
CA ARG A 188 14.20 30.46 -0.83
C ARG A 188 15.06 31.06 -1.95
N ARG A 189 14.83 30.71 -3.21
CA ARG A 189 15.51 31.35 -4.34
C ARG A 189 15.23 32.85 -4.41
N ILE A 190 13.99 33.27 -4.20
CA ILE A 190 13.64 34.71 -4.16
C ILE A 190 14.39 35.40 -3.02
N LYS A 191 14.46 34.78 -1.84
CA LYS A 191 15.25 35.30 -0.71
C LYS A 191 16.74 35.38 -1.01
N GLN A 192 17.31 34.36 -1.66
CA GLN A 192 18.71 34.34 -2.07
C GLN A 192 19.01 35.43 -3.12
N LEU A 193 18.12 35.61 -4.10
CA LEU A 193 18.23 36.67 -5.11
C LEU A 193 18.13 38.07 -4.49
N LEU A 194 17.31 38.23 -3.46
CA LEU A 194 17.14 39.50 -2.74
C LEU A 194 18.22 39.73 -1.67
N GLY A 195 19.20 38.82 -1.56
CA GLY A 195 20.31 38.92 -0.61
C GLY A 195 19.92 38.71 0.85
N TRP A 196 18.71 38.21 1.12
CA TRP A 196 18.19 38.00 2.47
C TRP A 196 18.61 36.66 3.08
N GLU A 197 19.13 35.72 2.28
CA GLU A 197 19.54 34.39 2.74
C GLU A 197 20.81 33.96 2.00
N GLY A 198 21.84 33.53 2.75
CA GLY A 198 23.07 32.97 2.19
C GLY A 198 22.83 31.59 1.57
N LYS A 199 23.72 31.14 0.69
CA LYS A 199 23.67 29.78 0.13
C LYS A 199 24.10 28.79 1.23
N ASP A 200 23.13 28.22 1.95
CA ASP A 200 23.40 27.31 3.07
C ASP A 200 23.77 25.89 2.60
N PRO A 201 25.03 25.45 2.78
CA PRO A 201 25.53 24.14 2.30
C PRO A 201 24.88 22.92 2.99
N PHE A 202 24.08 23.15 4.02
CA PHE A 202 23.41 22.12 4.80
C PHE A 202 21.89 22.05 4.58
N SER A 203 21.35 22.88 3.68
CA SER A 203 19.93 22.86 3.33
C SER A 203 19.49 21.45 2.89
N PRO A 204 18.30 20.97 3.33
CA PRO A 204 17.78 19.68 2.92
C PRO A 204 17.78 19.47 1.40
N GLU A 205 17.53 20.53 0.63
CA GLU A 205 17.50 20.51 -0.83
C GLU A 205 18.87 20.25 -1.44
N GLU A 206 19.93 20.87 -0.94
CA GLU A 206 21.29 20.62 -1.42
C GLU A 206 21.76 19.21 -1.09
N ARG A 207 21.35 18.67 0.07
CA ARG A 207 21.57 17.26 0.40
C ARG A 207 20.85 16.33 -0.57
N TYR A 208 19.61 16.66 -0.96
CA TYR A 208 18.87 15.88 -1.95
C TYR A 208 19.45 16.02 -3.36
N ARG A 209 19.84 17.22 -3.79
CA ARG A 209 20.53 17.45 -5.07
C ARG A 209 21.83 16.67 -5.13
N HIS A 210 22.67 16.78 -4.11
CA HIS A 210 23.91 16.04 -4.00
C HIS A 210 23.66 14.52 -3.95
N ALA A 211 22.61 14.07 -3.25
CA ALA A 211 22.24 12.64 -3.24
C ALA A 211 21.79 12.13 -4.61
N LEU A 212 21.02 12.94 -5.36
CA LEU A 212 20.61 12.62 -6.73
C LEU A 212 21.81 12.59 -7.67
N GLU A 213 22.71 13.56 -7.59
CA GLU A 213 23.92 13.63 -8.39
C GLU A 213 24.86 12.44 -8.13
N VAL A 214 25.04 12.07 -6.85
CA VAL A 214 25.83 10.88 -6.47
C VAL A 214 25.15 9.60 -6.94
N MET A 215 23.82 9.53 -6.91
CA MET A 215 23.06 8.37 -7.40
C MET A 215 23.15 8.23 -8.92
N GLU A 216 23.03 9.33 -9.65
CA GLU A 216 23.15 9.39 -11.12
C GLU A 216 24.56 9.00 -11.56
N LYS A 217 25.61 9.56 -10.94
CA LYS A 217 27.00 9.15 -11.18
C LYS A 217 27.23 7.67 -10.91
N ARG A 218 26.57 7.11 -9.89
CA ARG A 218 26.67 5.68 -9.55
C ARG A 218 25.90 4.78 -10.52
N GLN A 219 24.80 5.26 -11.10
CA GLN A 219 24.04 4.57 -12.14
C GLN A 219 24.81 4.59 -13.46
N ALA A 220 25.31 5.75 -13.89
CA ALA A 220 26.17 5.88 -15.07
C ALA A 220 27.43 5.00 -14.98
N ALA A 221 28.04 4.90 -13.80
CA ALA A 221 29.17 3.99 -13.57
C ALA A 221 28.79 2.50 -13.56
N ARG A 222 27.53 2.15 -13.27
CA ARG A 222 27.01 0.78 -13.40
C ARG A 222 26.70 0.43 -14.84
N ASP A 223 26.12 1.36 -15.58
CA ASP A 223 25.73 1.15 -16.98
C ASP A 223 26.99 1.11 -17.88
N GLY A 224 28.00 1.94 -17.59
CA GLY A 224 29.32 1.85 -18.23
C GLY A 224 30.05 0.51 -17.98
N LYS A 225 29.74 -0.19 -16.87
CA LYS A 225 30.26 -1.54 -16.59
C LYS A 225 29.46 -2.66 -17.27
N GLN A 226 28.24 -2.39 -17.75
CA GLN A 226 27.47 -3.36 -18.55
C GLN A 226 27.75 -3.23 -20.05
N VAL A 227 28.14 -2.04 -20.54
CA VAL A 227 28.51 -1.80 -21.94
C VAL A 227 29.99 -2.10 -22.22
N GLY A 228 30.84 -2.08 -21.19
CA GLY A 228 32.22 -2.59 -21.27
C GLY A 228 32.26 -4.11 -21.26
N GLY A 229 31.96 -4.73 -22.41
CA GLY A 229 32.12 -6.16 -22.63
C GLY A 229 33.48 -6.64 -22.15
N LYS A 230 33.47 -7.59 -21.22
CA LYS A 230 34.67 -8.35 -20.86
C LYS A 230 35.15 -9.09 -22.11
N ALA A 231 36.22 -8.60 -22.73
CA ALA A 231 37.11 -9.48 -23.47
C ALA A 231 37.72 -10.45 -22.46
N GLN A 232 37.15 -11.65 -22.39
CA GLN A 232 37.78 -12.76 -21.69
C GLN A 232 38.93 -13.22 -22.60
N LEU A 233 40.15 -13.01 -22.13
CA LEU A 233 41.33 -13.66 -22.68
C LEU A 233 41.24 -15.14 -22.28
N ASP A 234 41.00 -16.01 -23.26
CA ASP A 234 41.19 -17.44 -23.09
C ASP A 234 42.68 -17.76 -23.24
N ALA A 235 43.16 -18.64 -22.37
CA ALA A 235 44.53 -19.12 -22.33
C ALA A 235 44.72 -20.23 -23.36
N ASP A 236 44.81 -19.87 -24.64
CA ASP A 236 45.54 -20.61 -25.68
C ASP A 236 45.63 -19.70 -26.91
N GLY A 237 46.85 -19.23 -27.17
CA GLY A 237 47.11 -18.25 -28.22
C GLY A 237 46.83 -18.81 -29.61
N ASN A 238 45.74 -18.37 -30.24
CA ASN A 238 45.65 -18.33 -31.69
C ASN A 238 44.73 -17.20 -32.17
N ALA A 239 45.24 -16.38 -33.10
CA ALA A 239 44.48 -15.33 -33.76
C ALA A 239 43.81 -15.93 -35.01
N SER A 240 42.47 -15.90 -35.08
CA SER A 240 41.78 -16.11 -36.35
C SER A 240 40.97 -14.86 -36.70
N SER A 241 41.49 -14.13 -37.68
CA SER A 241 40.78 -13.10 -38.42
C SER A 241 39.82 -13.77 -39.40
N ILE A 242 38.51 -13.55 -39.26
CA ILE A 242 37.59 -13.71 -40.38
C ILE A 242 37.19 -12.32 -40.89
N VAL A 243 37.83 -12.00 -42.01
CA VAL A 243 37.45 -10.98 -42.96
C VAL A 243 36.29 -11.56 -43.78
N GLY A 244 35.19 -10.82 -43.87
CA GLY A 244 34.09 -11.09 -44.80
C GLY A 244 33.52 -9.76 -45.29
N ARG A 245 34.10 -9.23 -46.37
CA ARG A 245 33.74 -7.95 -47.01
C ARG A 245 32.90 -8.23 -48.27
N SER A 246 31.66 -7.74 -48.24
CA SER A 246 30.88 -7.05 -49.31
C SER A 246 30.54 -7.71 -50.65
N SER A 247 29.23 -7.76 -50.96
CA SER A 247 28.58 -7.25 -52.20
C SER A 247 27.05 -7.49 -52.11
N ALA A 248 26.20 -6.49 -51.82
CA ALA A 248 25.62 -5.46 -52.71
C ALA A 248 24.30 -5.90 -53.39
N SER A 249 23.16 -5.34 -52.95
CA SER A 249 22.20 -4.64 -53.81
C SER A 249 21.22 -3.83 -52.95
N ALA A 250 21.02 -2.58 -53.35
CA ALA A 250 20.18 -1.56 -52.73
C ALA A 250 18.68 -1.79 -53.02
N THR A 251 17.81 -1.30 -52.14
CA THR A 251 16.81 -0.28 -52.50
C THR A 251 16.36 0.44 -51.22
N SER A 252 16.47 1.75 -51.29
CA SER A 252 16.12 2.78 -50.32
C SER A 252 14.61 2.94 -50.14
N THR A 253 14.16 3.08 -48.89
CA THR A 253 13.01 3.93 -48.56
C THR A 253 13.29 4.66 -47.24
N GLU A 254 13.07 5.96 -47.27
CA GLU A 254 13.45 6.97 -46.28
C GLU A 254 12.92 6.74 -44.87
N ALA A 255 13.77 7.02 -43.89
CA ALA A 255 13.35 7.40 -42.55
C ALA A 255 12.93 8.88 -42.54
N PRO A 256 11.78 9.26 -41.96
CA PRO A 256 11.51 10.67 -41.72
C PRO A 256 12.31 11.11 -40.49
N LYS A 257 13.14 12.12 -40.71
CA LYS A 257 13.69 12.97 -39.65
C LYS A 257 12.54 13.78 -39.04
N THR A 258 12.28 13.58 -37.77
CA THR A 258 11.59 14.55 -36.90
C THR A 258 12.36 14.52 -35.58
N GLY A 259 13.01 15.59 -35.16
CA GLY A 259 12.37 16.87 -34.87
C GLY A 259 12.18 16.92 -33.36
N SER A 260 13.12 17.55 -32.67
CA SER A 260 12.97 17.96 -31.28
C SER A 260 11.69 18.79 -31.13
N GLU A 261 10.99 18.58 -30.00
CA GLU A 261 10.06 19.48 -29.29
C GLU A 261 8.65 18.91 -29.05
N GLY A 262 8.19 19.01 -27.80
CA GLY A 262 6.77 19.11 -27.44
C GLY A 262 6.06 17.84 -26.97
N ALA A 263 5.75 17.79 -25.68
CA ALA A 263 4.64 17.09 -25.03
C ALA A 263 4.32 15.63 -25.46
N LYS A 264 4.72 14.65 -24.63
CA LYS A 264 4.19 13.28 -24.70
C LYS A 264 2.72 13.27 -24.28
N LYS A 265 1.81 13.24 -25.25
CA LYS A 265 0.36 13.15 -25.02
C LYS A 265 -0.02 11.75 -24.54
N LEU A 266 -0.78 11.68 -23.44
CA LEU A 266 -1.48 10.47 -23.00
C LEU A 266 -2.78 10.29 -23.81
N PRO A 267 -3.35 9.07 -23.89
CA PRO A 267 -4.47 8.74 -24.80
C PRO A 267 -5.79 9.47 -24.53
N PHE A 268 -5.88 10.26 -23.46
CA PHE A 268 -7.06 11.07 -23.12
C PHE A 268 -6.74 12.56 -23.09
N GLY A 269 -6.24 13.14 -24.18
CA GLY A 269 -6.33 14.56 -24.53
C GLY A 269 -5.82 15.65 -23.56
N PHE A 270 -5.43 15.31 -22.34
CA PHE A 270 -4.94 16.24 -21.33
C PHE A 270 -3.46 16.46 -21.57
N GLU A 271 -3.16 17.63 -22.12
CA GLU A 271 -1.82 18.17 -22.17
C GLU A 271 -1.45 18.62 -20.75
N VAL A 272 -0.78 17.74 -20.01
CA VAL A 272 -0.20 18.10 -18.72
C VAL A 272 0.94 19.07 -19.02
N PRO A 273 0.87 20.35 -18.61
CA PRO A 273 1.98 21.27 -18.77
C PRO A 273 3.09 20.75 -17.86
N MET A 274 4.05 20.03 -18.45
CA MET A 274 5.29 19.72 -17.76
C MET A 274 5.96 21.08 -17.52
N PRO A 275 6.26 21.47 -16.25
CA PRO A 275 6.92 22.73 -15.97
C PRO A 275 8.40 22.60 -16.37
N GLY A 276 8.64 22.64 -17.67
CA GLY A 276 9.95 22.68 -18.30
C GLY A 276 9.90 23.78 -19.33
N HIS A 277 10.36 24.97 -18.94
CA HIS A 277 10.97 26.03 -19.77
C HIS A 277 10.74 27.47 -19.28
N ALA A 278 9.95 27.71 -18.23
CA ALA A 278 9.66 29.10 -17.82
C ALA A 278 10.70 29.77 -16.89
N LEU A 279 11.62 29.03 -16.25
CA LEU A 279 12.72 29.61 -15.46
C LEU A 279 14.00 28.78 -15.63
N GLY A 280 15.04 29.43 -16.15
CA GLY A 280 16.31 28.88 -16.65
C GLY A 280 16.86 27.60 -16.00
N GLY A 281 17.24 26.64 -16.86
CA GLY A 281 18.37 25.71 -16.72
C GLY A 281 18.41 24.67 -15.59
N GLU A 282 17.77 24.91 -14.44
CA GLU A 282 17.89 24.08 -13.22
C GLU A 282 16.58 23.39 -12.81
N GLY A 283 15.46 23.63 -13.53
CA GLY A 283 14.12 23.18 -13.12
C GLY A 283 13.92 21.65 -13.09
N THR A 284 14.82 20.88 -13.69
CA THR A 284 14.74 19.41 -13.70
C THR A 284 14.99 18.82 -12.31
N HIS A 285 16.01 19.29 -11.57
CA HIS A 285 16.34 18.75 -10.25
C HIS A 285 15.25 19.05 -9.21
N ASP A 286 14.59 20.21 -9.30
CA ASP A 286 13.50 20.57 -8.37
C ASP A 286 12.27 19.70 -8.58
N LEU A 287 11.95 19.41 -9.84
CA LEU A 287 10.88 18.47 -10.18
C LEU A 287 11.23 17.04 -9.73
N HIS A 288 12.49 16.61 -9.82
CA HIS A 288 12.92 15.33 -9.26
C HIS A 288 12.78 15.26 -7.74
N ILE A 289 13.11 16.34 -7.03
CA ILE A 289 12.95 16.44 -5.58
C ILE A 289 11.45 16.39 -5.20
N ALA A 290 10.62 17.13 -5.92
CA ALA A 290 9.17 17.13 -5.73
C ALA A 290 8.53 15.76 -6.07
N MET A 291 9.01 15.08 -7.11
CA MET A 291 8.55 13.73 -7.47
C MET A 291 9.00 12.70 -6.43
N HIS A 292 10.19 12.87 -5.86
CA HIS A 292 10.65 12.04 -4.75
C HIS A 292 9.80 12.27 -3.49
N SER A 293 9.47 13.52 -3.14
CA SER A 293 8.60 13.83 -2.00
C SER A 293 7.18 13.29 -2.22
N PHE A 294 6.62 13.45 -3.43
CA PHE A 294 5.36 12.86 -3.86
C PHE A 294 5.36 11.33 -3.67
N SER A 295 6.32 10.64 -4.31
CA SER A 295 6.40 9.17 -4.31
C SER A 295 6.67 8.58 -2.93
N SER A 296 7.46 9.26 -2.09
CA SER A 296 7.65 8.87 -0.70
C SER A 296 6.35 9.04 0.11
N THR A 297 5.65 10.16 -0.08
CA THR A 297 4.42 10.48 0.68
C THR A 297 3.28 9.55 0.30
N ILE A 298 3.06 9.33 -1.00
CA ILE A 298 2.05 8.40 -1.48
C ILE A 298 2.34 7.00 -0.93
N ARG A 299 3.56 6.47 -1.01
CA ARG A 299 3.89 5.14 -0.46
C ARG A 299 3.64 5.02 1.04
N LYS A 300 3.88 6.08 1.80
CA LYS A 300 3.67 6.11 3.27
C LYS A 300 2.19 6.16 3.66
N GLN A 301 1.35 6.77 2.85
CA GLN A 301 -0.07 7.01 3.16
C GLN A 301 -1.01 6.07 2.39
N TRP A 302 -0.52 5.44 1.33
CA TRP A 302 -1.30 4.58 0.45
C TRP A 302 -1.80 3.32 1.13
N ASN A 303 -1.16 2.85 2.21
CA ASN A 303 -1.62 1.75 3.04
C ASN A 303 -1.88 2.24 4.48
N PRO A 304 -2.91 1.72 5.17
CA PRO A 304 -3.23 2.15 6.52
C PRO A 304 -2.16 1.59 7.46
N LYS A 305 -1.65 2.43 8.36
CA LYS A 305 -0.60 2.05 9.33
C LYS A 305 -1.07 1.08 10.41
N LYS A 306 -2.40 0.92 10.56
CA LYS A 306 -3.04 0.09 11.58
C LYS A 306 -4.24 -0.61 10.94
N MET A 307 -3.98 -1.59 10.09
CA MET A 307 -5.03 -2.52 9.69
C MET A 307 -5.24 -3.48 10.86
N GLU A 308 -6.47 -3.59 11.34
CA GLU A 308 -6.80 -4.62 12.33
C GLU A 308 -6.58 -6.01 11.71
N PRO A 309 -6.21 -7.01 12.52
CA PRO A 309 -6.05 -8.38 12.03
C PRO A 309 -7.36 -8.84 11.36
N PRO A 310 -7.32 -9.56 10.23
CA PRO A 310 -8.51 -10.16 9.63
C PRO A 310 -9.24 -11.12 10.59
N ARG A 311 -10.54 -11.33 10.37
CA ARG A 311 -11.39 -12.18 11.22
C ARG A 311 -10.83 -13.61 11.28
N GLY A 312 -10.90 -14.22 12.46
CA GLY A 312 -10.37 -15.56 12.71
C GLY A 312 -8.84 -15.64 12.77
N THR A 313 -8.11 -14.53 12.65
CA THR A 313 -6.65 -14.50 12.79
C THR A 313 -6.23 -13.89 14.12
N PHE A 314 -5.08 -14.33 14.64
CA PHE A 314 -4.46 -13.72 15.81
C PHE A 314 -3.09 -13.15 15.46
N VAL A 315 -2.59 -12.24 16.30
CA VAL A 315 -1.37 -11.49 16.02
C VAL A 315 -0.18 -12.15 16.69
N VAL A 316 0.87 -12.40 15.90
CA VAL A 316 2.20 -12.78 16.40
C VAL A 316 3.13 -11.61 16.17
N GLN A 317 3.64 -11.03 17.25
CA GLN A 317 4.46 -9.84 17.21
C GLN A 317 5.72 -9.97 18.07
N GLY A 318 6.78 -9.27 17.71
CA GLY A 318 7.98 -9.20 18.51
C GLY A 318 9.25 -8.98 17.70
N LEU A 319 10.37 -9.36 18.28
CA LEU A 319 11.69 -9.07 17.76
C LEU A 319 12.38 -10.31 17.21
N VAL A 320 12.95 -10.19 16.01
CA VAL A 320 13.77 -11.24 15.40
C VAL A 320 15.15 -10.66 15.10
N GLU A 321 16.19 -11.23 15.71
CA GLU A 321 17.58 -10.91 15.39
C GLU A 321 18.06 -11.81 14.26
N VAL A 322 18.64 -11.21 13.22
CA VAL A 322 19.39 -11.90 12.18
C VAL A 322 20.85 -11.50 12.29
N ARG A 323 21.72 -12.49 12.46
CA ARG A 323 23.16 -12.30 12.69
C ARG A 323 23.95 -12.71 11.46
N GLY A 324 24.79 -11.83 10.93
CA GLY A 324 25.70 -12.13 9.83
C GLY A 324 27.17 -11.98 10.21
N SER A 325 28.05 -12.23 9.26
CA SER A 325 29.51 -12.09 9.43
C SER A 325 29.96 -10.62 9.58
N ARG A 326 29.18 -9.65 9.08
CA ARG A 326 29.54 -8.21 9.13
C ARG A 326 28.78 -7.42 10.20
N GLY A 327 27.68 -7.96 10.73
CA GLY A 327 26.82 -7.27 11.67
C GLY A 327 25.59 -8.07 12.07
N ARG A 328 24.71 -7.45 12.86
CA ARG A 328 23.37 -7.95 13.16
C ARG A 328 22.30 -6.94 12.81
N VAL A 329 21.10 -7.47 12.56
CA VAL A 329 19.88 -6.70 12.39
C VAL A 329 18.84 -7.19 13.36
N LEU A 330 18.18 -6.25 14.02
CA LEU A 330 17.01 -6.48 14.84
C LEU A 330 15.79 -6.00 14.08
N LEU A 331 14.87 -6.92 13.80
CA LEU A 331 13.62 -6.66 13.08
C LEU A 331 12.49 -6.67 14.08
N ASP A 332 11.62 -5.67 13.97
CA ASP A 332 10.31 -5.65 14.62
C ASP A 332 9.31 -6.26 13.63
N VAL A 333 8.72 -7.38 14.03
CA VAL A 333 7.87 -8.20 13.18
C VAL A 333 6.49 -8.22 13.79
N GLN A 334 5.49 -7.94 12.96
CA GLN A 334 4.08 -8.10 13.28
C GLN A 334 3.44 -8.91 12.17
N SER A 335 2.77 -9.99 12.52
CA SER A 335 2.12 -10.88 11.56
C SER A 335 0.77 -11.36 12.07
N CYS A 336 -0.15 -11.63 11.14
CA CYS A 336 -1.46 -12.21 11.44
C CYS A 336 -1.47 -13.66 10.97
N TYR A 337 -1.72 -14.59 11.87
CA TYR A 337 -1.74 -16.03 11.61
C TYR A 337 -3.17 -16.56 11.57
N ASP A 338 -3.50 -17.30 10.51
CA ASP A 338 -4.78 -17.98 10.36
C ASP A 338 -4.65 -19.44 10.87
N PRO A 339 -5.35 -19.81 11.95
CA PRO A 339 -5.30 -21.16 12.51
C PRO A 339 -5.99 -22.23 11.66
N LYS A 340 -6.95 -21.85 10.82
CA LYS A 340 -7.70 -22.77 9.95
C LYS A 340 -6.88 -23.17 8.73
N GLN A 341 -6.21 -22.19 8.13
CA GLN A 341 -5.36 -22.40 6.95
C GLN A 341 -3.90 -22.69 7.31
N ALA A 342 -3.54 -22.60 8.59
CA ALA A 342 -2.19 -22.79 9.12
C ALA A 342 -1.13 -21.97 8.35
N ARG A 343 -1.44 -20.70 8.09
CA ARG A 343 -0.56 -19.80 7.32
C ARG A 343 -0.61 -18.37 7.84
N PHE A 344 0.45 -17.62 7.55
CA PHE A 344 0.47 -16.16 7.76
C PHE A 344 -0.23 -15.43 6.61
N VAL A 345 -1.26 -14.63 6.94
CA VAL A 345 -2.06 -13.87 5.96
C VAL A 345 -1.43 -12.51 5.68
N ALA A 346 -0.97 -11.84 6.73
CA ALA A 346 -0.33 -10.54 6.64
C ALA A 346 0.96 -10.56 7.48
N MET A 347 2.05 -10.03 6.92
CA MET A 347 3.32 -9.91 7.62
C MET A 347 3.94 -8.55 7.33
N HIS A 348 4.28 -7.85 8.39
CA HIS A 348 5.00 -6.58 8.37
C HIS A 348 6.28 -6.74 9.18
N ALA A 349 7.43 -6.48 8.55
CA ALA A 349 8.72 -6.52 9.20
C ALA A 349 9.44 -5.18 8.98
N SER A 350 9.79 -4.51 10.07
CA SER A 350 10.49 -3.23 10.08
C SER A 350 11.86 -3.37 10.72
N VAL A 351 12.86 -2.66 10.19
CA VAL A 351 14.21 -2.65 10.79
C VAL A 351 14.19 -1.73 12.00
N ARG A 352 14.34 -2.30 13.20
CA ARG A 352 14.41 -1.54 14.45
C ARG A 352 15.82 -1.08 14.76
N ASN A 353 16.81 -1.96 14.58
CA ASN A 353 18.20 -1.62 14.83
C ASN A 353 19.14 -2.38 13.89
N PHE A 354 20.26 -1.74 13.54
CA PHE A 354 21.32 -2.30 12.74
C PHE A 354 22.67 -2.03 13.42
N LYS A 355 23.46 -3.08 13.67
CA LYS A 355 24.80 -2.94 14.29
C LYS A 355 25.85 -3.72 13.49
N ARG A 356 26.85 -3.01 12.94
CA ARG A 356 28.06 -3.66 12.40
C ARG A 356 28.99 -4.09 13.52
N TRP A 357 29.76 -5.16 13.28
CA TRP A 357 30.81 -5.62 14.19
C TRP A 357 32.00 -4.68 14.19
N ASN A 358 32.47 -4.33 13.00
CA ASN A 358 33.55 -3.36 12.83
C ASN A 358 32.94 -2.01 12.48
N GLN A 359 33.01 -1.07 13.42
CA GLN A 359 32.61 0.32 13.22
C GLN A 359 33.85 1.19 13.40
N ALA A 360 34.23 1.91 12.35
CA ALA A 360 35.23 2.95 12.48
C ALA A 360 34.68 4.09 13.35
N PRO A 361 35.53 4.78 14.14
CA PRO A 361 35.11 5.97 14.87
C PRO A 361 34.50 6.97 13.89
N LYS A 362 33.32 7.50 14.23
CA LYS A 362 32.61 8.47 13.39
C LYS A 362 33.27 9.86 13.41
N GLY A 363 34.19 10.11 14.34
CA GLY A 363 34.85 11.39 14.56
C GLY A 363 36.20 11.57 13.86
N GLY A 364 36.64 10.62 13.02
CA GLY A 364 37.99 10.62 12.43
C GLY A 364 38.97 9.72 13.19
N PRO A 365 40.22 9.56 12.68
CA PRO A 365 41.25 8.73 13.29
C PRO A 365 41.65 9.20 14.69
#